data_AF-A0A8U0A4U9-F1
#
_entry.id   AF-A0A8U0A4U9-F1
#
_cell.length_a   1.000
_cell.length_b   1.000
_cell.length_c   1.000
_cell.angle_alpha   90.00
_cell.angle_beta   90.00
_cell.angle_gamma   90.00
#
_symmetry.space_group_name_H-M   'P 1'
#
loop_
_entity.id
_entity.type
_entity.pdbx_description
1 polymer ?
#
loop_
_entity_poly.entity_id
_entity_poly.type
_entity_poly.pdbx_seq_one_letter_code
_entity_poly.pdbx_strand_id
1 'polypeptide(L)'
;MTQSVIDHDCCRTVRSAALRSLTKRRDHPTPETVRTITLQALYDHHPHVALEDVLELRVLLDGPRHETPVDEQVDAVLETAFSELTKWNMVPAVSV
;
A
#
# COMPACT_ATOMS: atom_id res chain seq x y z
N MET A 1 24.12 0.10 1.69
CA MET A 1 23.50 -0.73 0.63
C MET A 1 22.47 -1.74 1.19
N THR A 2 21.97 -1.56 2.42
CA THR A 2 21.03 -2.49 3.07
C THR A 2 19.59 -1.98 3.12
N GLN A 3 19.38 -0.66 3.13
CA GLN A 3 18.03 -0.05 3.19
C GLN A 3 17.15 -0.46 2.00
N SER A 4 17.68 -0.36 0.78
CA SER A 4 16.93 -0.64 -0.46
C SER A 4 16.46 -2.10 -0.61
N VAL A 5 17.17 -3.06 -0.02
CA VAL A 5 16.75 -4.48 -0.03
C VAL A 5 15.64 -4.73 1.00
N ILE A 6 15.75 -4.08 2.17
CA ILE A 6 14.74 -4.16 3.24
C ILE A 6 13.42 -3.54 2.77
N ASP A 7 13.47 -2.40 2.07
CA ASP A 7 12.26 -1.74 1.56
C ASP A 7 11.58 -2.56 0.44
N HIS A 8 12.35 -3.20 -0.44
CA HIS A 8 11.79 -4.07 -1.49
C HIS A 8 11.10 -5.32 -0.92
N ASP A 9 11.70 -5.98 0.07
CA ASP A 9 11.09 -7.11 0.76
C ASP A 9 9.88 -6.69 1.60
N CYS A 10 9.89 -5.47 2.14
CA CYS A 10 8.78 -4.87 2.84
C CYS A 10 7.58 -4.63 1.90
N CYS A 11 7.79 -4.00 0.73
CA CYS A 11 6.76 -3.80 -0.28
C CYS A 11 6.08 -5.11 -0.68
N ARG A 12 6.87 -6.16 -0.91
CA ARG A 12 6.35 -7.50 -1.25
C ARG A 12 5.51 -8.08 -0.11
N THR A 13 5.92 -7.87 1.14
CA THR A 13 5.21 -8.34 2.34
C THR A 13 3.86 -7.62 2.49
N VAL A 14 3.87 -6.29 2.39
CA VAL A 14 2.66 -5.45 2.44
C VAL A 14 1.66 -5.88 1.36
N ARG A 15 2.12 -6.01 0.10
CA ARG A 15 1.26 -6.47 -1.02
C ARG A 15 0.64 -7.83 -0.73
N SER A 16 1.45 -8.79 -0.29
CA SER A 16 0.99 -10.14 0.01
C SER A 16 -0.03 -10.17 1.15
N ALA A 17 0.16 -9.33 2.17
CA ALA A 17 -0.77 -9.18 3.29
C ALA A 17 -2.10 -8.56 2.85
N ALA A 18 -2.07 -7.49 2.05
CA ALA A 18 -3.25 -6.84 1.49
C ALA A 18 -4.08 -7.83 0.65
N LEU A 19 -3.45 -8.53 -0.28
CA LEU A 19 -4.10 -9.55 -1.12
C LEU A 19 -4.69 -10.70 -0.30
N ARG A 20 -3.98 -11.16 0.73
CA ARG A 20 -4.49 -12.21 1.63
C ARG A 20 -5.72 -11.75 2.39
N SER A 21 -5.75 -10.49 2.83
CA SER A 21 -6.90 -9.92 3.54
C SER A 21 -8.09 -9.70 2.61
N LEU A 22 -7.86 -9.31 1.35
CA LEU A 22 -8.90 -9.15 0.33
C LEU A 22 -9.50 -10.48 -0.11
N THR A 23 -8.66 -11.49 -0.37
CA THR A 23 -9.11 -12.84 -0.79
C THR A 23 -9.87 -13.61 0.27
N LYS A 24 -9.68 -13.28 1.56
CA LYS A 24 -10.50 -13.83 2.66
C LYS A 24 -11.93 -13.32 2.67
N ARG A 25 -12.22 -12.21 1.98
CA ARG A 25 -13.58 -11.67 1.88
C ARG A 25 -14.36 -12.46 0.84
N ARG A 26 -15.61 -12.80 1.17
CA ARG A 26 -16.50 -13.55 0.27
C ARG A 26 -17.07 -12.68 -0.86
N ASP A 27 -17.08 -11.37 -0.68
CA ASP A 27 -17.62 -10.41 -1.64
C ASP A 27 -16.52 -9.77 -2.48
N HIS A 28 -16.88 -9.29 -3.67
CA HIS A 28 -15.97 -8.49 -4.49
C HIS A 28 -15.68 -7.17 -3.75
N PRO A 29 -14.41 -6.90 -3.40
CA PRO A 29 -14.08 -5.71 -2.63
C PRO A 29 -14.31 -4.46 -3.47
N THR A 30 -14.97 -3.46 -2.89
CA THR A 30 -15.08 -2.13 -3.50
C THR A 30 -13.70 -1.46 -3.56
N PRO A 31 -13.47 -0.50 -4.46
CA PRO A 31 -12.21 0.25 -4.50
C PRO A 31 -11.82 0.88 -3.16
N GLU A 32 -12.80 1.40 -2.43
CA GLU A 32 -12.57 1.94 -1.08
C GLU A 32 -12.11 0.87 -0.09
N THR A 33 -12.67 -0.34 -0.20
CA THR A 33 -12.26 -1.49 0.60
C THR A 33 -10.82 -1.89 0.25
N VAL A 34 -10.47 -1.92 -1.04
CA VAL A 34 -9.10 -2.21 -1.48
C VAL A 34 -8.13 -1.18 -0.91
N ARG A 35 -8.40 0.13 -1.10
CA ARG A 35 -7.56 1.20 -0.53
C ARG A 35 -7.38 1.05 0.98
N THR A 36 -8.47 0.86 1.71
CA THR A 36 -8.43 0.77 3.19
C THR A 36 -7.61 -0.43 3.65
N ILE A 37 -7.78 -1.60 3.03
CA ILE A 37 -7.06 -2.82 3.42
C ILE A 37 -5.58 -2.73 3.04
N THR A 38 -5.27 -2.16 1.88
CA THR A 38 -3.90 -1.95 1.45
C THR A 38 -3.16 -0.99 2.39
N LEU A 39 -3.79 0.12 2.78
CA LEU A 39 -3.23 1.07 3.75
C LEU A 39 -3.10 0.46 5.16
N GLN A 40 -4.03 -0.40 5.58
CA GLN A 40 -3.90 -1.14 6.83
C GLN A 40 -2.70 -2.10 6.78
N ALA A 41 -2.52 -2.83 5.68
CA ALA A 41 -1.37 -3.71 5.50
C ALA A 41 -0.05 -2.93 5.48
N LEU A 42 -0.05 -1.70 4.96
CA LEU A 42 1.10 -0.81 4.98
C LEU A 42 1.47 -0.43 6.42
N TYR A 43 0.49 -0.05 7.24
CA TYR A 43 0.70 0.22 8.67
C TYR A 43 1.23 -1.01 9.44
N ASP A 44 0.64 -2.18 9.21
CA ASP A 44 0.95 -3.38 9.98
C ASP A 44 2.33 -3.97 9.65
N HIS A 45 2.84 -3.72 8.43
CA HIS A 45 4.02 -4.41 7.92
C HIS A 45 5.17 -3.49 7.51
N HIS A 46 4.96 -2.18 7.35
CA HIS A 46 6.02 -1.24 7.02
C HIS A 46 6.64 -0.62 8.28
N PRO A 47 7.92 -0.89 8.60
CA PRO A 47 8.51 -0.57 9.90
C PRO A 47 8.60 0.94 10.20
N HIS A 48 8.55 1.76 9.16
CA HIS A 48 8.70 3.22 9.26
C HIS A 48 7.40 4.01 9.04
N VAL A 49 6.28 3.34 8.75
CA VAL A 49 5.00 4.00 8.53
C VAL A 49 4.21 4.04 9.83
N ALA A 50 3.96 5.25 10.33
CA ALA A 50 3.11 5.46 11.50
C ALA A 50 1.62 5.51 11.12
N LEU A 51 0.77 5.46 12.14
CA LEU A 51 -0.68 5.60 11.94
C LEU A 51 -1.03 6.98 11.36
N GLU A 52 -0.31 8.02 11.78
CA GLU A 52 -0.49 9.40 11.29
C GLU A 52 -0.26 9.48 9.77
N ASP A 53 0.83 8.87 9.29
CA ASP A 53 1.14 8.77 7.86
C ASP A 53 0.02 8.06 7.08
N VAL A 54 -0.50 6.96 7.63
CA VAL A 54 -1.58 6.18 7.00
C VAL A 54 -2.89 6.97 6.93
N LEU A 55 -3.19 7.76 7.98
CA LEU A 55 -4.37 8.63 8.00
C LEU A 55 -4.24 9.75 6.98
N GLU A 56 -3.06 10.35 6.84
CA GLU A 56 -2.78 11.36 5.82
C GLU A 56 -2.87 10.76 4.41
N LEU A 57 -2.26 9.59 4.18
CA LEU A 57 -2.38 8.85 2.92
C LEU A 57 -3.83 8.53 2.58
N ARG A 58 -4.67 8.19 3.56
CA ARG A 58 -6.08 7.91 3.32
C ARG A 58 -6.87 9.13 2.81
N VAL A 59 -6.43 10.34 3.19
CA VAL A 59 -6.99 11.60 2.69
C VAL A 59 -6.45 11.95 1.31
N LEU A 60 -5.16 11.70 1.07
CA LEU A 60 -4.49 12.07 -0.18
C LEU A 60 -4.75 11.10 -1.34
N LEU A 61 -4.93 9.81 -1.06
CA LEU A 61 -5.10 8.80 -2.08
C LEU A 61 -6.55 8.69 -2.50
N ASP A 62 -6.80 8.94 -3.79
CA ASP A 62 -8.05 8.55 -4.43
C ASP A 62 -8.24 7.02 -4.38
N GLY A 63 -9.50 6.60 -4.47
CA GLY A 63 -9.80 5.18 -4.62
C GLY A 63 -9.29 4.65 -5.97
N PRO A 64 -8.82 3.39 -6.05
CA PRO A 64 -8.44 2.79 -7.33
C PRO A 64 -9.65 2.68 -8.27
N ARG A 65 -9.40 2.43 -9.56
CA ARG A 65 -10.48 2.28 -10.54
C ARG A 65 -11.25 0.98 -10.28
N HIS A 66 -12.58 1.02 -10.34
CA HIS A 66 -13.42 -0.15 -10.06
C HIS A 66 -13.26 -1.27 -11.11
N GLU A 67 -12.87 -0.91 -12.34
CA GLU A 67 -12.79 -1.85 -13.46
C GLU A 67 -11.48 -2.65 -13.50
N THR A 68 -10.48 -2.28 -12.70
CA THR A 68 -9.20 -3.00 -12.67
C THR A 68 -9.26 -4.22 -11.75
N PRO A 69 -8.51 -5.29 -12.05
CA PRO A 69 -8.34 -6.42 -11.15
C PRO A 69 -7.89 -6.00 -9.74
N VAL A 70 -8.32 -6.75 -8.72
CA VAL A 70 -8.04 -6.40 -7.30
C VAL A 70 -6.54 -6.31 -7.03
N ASP A 71 -5.73 -7.15 -7.65
CA ASP A 71 -4.28 -7.12 -7.52
C ASP A 71 -3.65 -5.88 -8.16
N GLU A 72 -4.11 -5.47 -9.34
CA GLU A 72 -3.71 -4.20 -9.95
C GLU A 72 -4.20 -3.00 -9.12
N GLN A 73 -5.38 -3.07 -8.52
CA GLN A 73 -5.87 -2.03 -7.59
C GLN A 73 -4.98 -1.91 -6.34
N VAL A 74 -4.53 -3.04 -5.78
CA VAL A 74 -3.58 -3.04 -4.65
C VAL A 74 -2.25 -2.40 -5.07
N ASP A 75 -1.74 -2.76 -6.24
CA ASP A 75 -0.48 -2.24 -6.75
C ASP A 75 -0.55 -0.72 -7.00
N ALA A 76 -1.63 -0.22 -7.59
CA ALA A 76 -1.84 1.21 -7.81
C ALA A 76 -1.90 2.01 -6.48
N VAL A 77 -2.57 1.46 -5.46
CA VAL A 77 -2.62 2.09 -4.13
C VAL A 77 -1.24 2.11 -3.48
N LEU A 78 -0.48 1.02 -3.57
CA LEU A 78 0.88 0.95 -3.02
C LEU A 78 1.83 1.89 -3.75
N GLU A 79 1.80 1.93 -5.08
CA GLU A 79 2.62 2.83 -5.88
C GLU A 79 2.38 4.29 -5.50
N THR A 80 1.11 4.70 -5.38
CA THR A 80 0.76 6.05 -4.97
C THR A 80 1.19 6.33 -3.52
N ALA A 81 0.97 5.38 -2.60
CA ALA A 81 1.37 5.53 -1.21
C ALA A 81 2.89 5.67 -1.06
N PHE A 82 3.67 4.84 -1.75
CA PHE A 82 5.13 4.93 -1.72
C PHE A 82 5.65 6.19 -2.39
N SER A 83 4.97 6.70 -3.43
CA SER A 83 5.30 7.99 -4.03
C SER A 83 5.15 9.13 -3.01
N GLU A 84 4.05 9.17 -2.25
CA GLU A 84 3.84 10.16 -1.18
C GLU A 84 4.85 9.99 -0.04
N LEU A 85 5.05 8.76 0.45
CA LEU A 85 6.06 8.48 1.49
C LEU A 85 7.48 8.86 1.05
N THR A 86 7.80 8.73 -0.25
CA THR A 86 9.09 9.18 -0.80
C THR A 86 9.20 10.70 -0.73
N LYS A 87 8.12 11.43 -1.07
CA LYS A 87 8.09 12.91 -0.95
C LYS A 87 8.27 13.36 0.49
N TRP A 88 7.77 12.59 1.45
CA TRP A 88 7.95 12.84 2.88
C TRP A 88 9.32 12.39 3.42
N ASN A 89 10.20 11.84 2.58
CA ASN A 89 11.49 11.25 2.95
C ASN A 89 11.38 10.07 3.94
N MET A 90 10.23 9.38 3.97
CA MET A 90 9.98 8.22 4.83
C MET A 90 10.48 6.90 4.21
N VAL A 91 10.52 6.83 2.89
CA VAL A 91 11.06 5.70 2.12
C VAL A 91 12.02 6.21 1.04
N PRO A 92 13.09 5.46 0.72
CA PRO A 92 14.00 5.86 -0.34
C PRO A 92 13.31 5.79 -1.71
N ALA A 93 13.69 6.70 -2.61
CA ALA A 93 13.20 6.69 -3.98
C ALA A 93 13.55 5.35 -4.64
N VAL A 94 12.51 4.56 -4.98
CA VAL A 94 12.68 3.34 -5.75
C VAL A 94 13.04 3.77 -7.18
N SER A 95 14.31 3.59 -7.55
CA SER A 95 14.73 3.73 -8.94
C SER A 95 14.24 2.49 -9.68
N VAL A 96 13.21 2.66 -10.53
CA VAL A 96 12.71 1.65 -11.47
C VAL A 96 13.70 1.46 -12.61
#